data_AF-A0AAW1C3T0-F1
#
_entry.id   AF-A0AAW1C3T0-F1
#
_cell.length_a   1.000
_cell.length_b   1.000
_cell.length_c   1.000
_cell.angle_alpha   90.00
_cell.angle_beta   90.00
_cell.angle_gamma   90.00
#
_symmetry.space_group_name_H-M   'P 1'
#
loop_
_entity.id
_entity.type
_entity.pdbx_description
1 polymer ?
#
loop_
_entity_poly.entity_id
_entity_poly.type
_entity_poly.pdbx_seq_one_letter_code
_entity_poly.pdbx_strand_id
1 'polypeptide(L)'
;MLHNGQLIDSHQTEEEIVTALKKDKRREQRRVKRQEIKKNIMVCFHCRKPGHGVADCPAVLESQDMGTGICYRCGSTEHEINKCKAKIDPALGEFPYAKCFICGEMGHLSRSCPDNPKGLYAEGGSCRICGSVEHFKRDCPENQSSDRAVTVGRWIKGMSADYQEVLENPGPQKGKPKVPKIVNF
;
A
#
# COMPACT_ATOMS: atom_id res chain seq x y z
N MET A 1 43.39 34.34 -19.47
CA MET A 1 42.57 34.29 -18.24
C MET A 1 42.32 32.82 -17.93
N LEU A 2 43.10 32.26 -17.00
CA LEU A 2 43.13 30.83 -16.70
C LEU A 2 41.91 30.45 -15.85
N HIS A 3 41.03 29.62 -16.41
CA HIS A 3 40.01 28.92 -15.65
C HIS A 3 40.64 27.63 -15.10
N ASN A 4 40.48 27.39 -13.80
CA ASN A 4 41.07 26.29 -13.05
C ASN A 4 40.78 24.93 -13.70
N GLY A 5 41.77 24.41 -14.45
CA GLY A 5 41.71 23.14 -15.15
C GLY A 5 41.96 21.99 -14.18
N GLN A 6 40.88 21.47 -13.59
CA GLN A 6 40.89 20.22 -12.87
C GLN A 6 40.57 19.11 -13.88
N LEU A 7 41.57 18.32 -14.26
CA LEU A 7 41.38 17.11 -15.07
C LEU A 7 40.54 16.13 -14.26
N ILE A 8 39.25 16.08 -14.52
CA ILE A 8 38.35 15.07 -13.97
C ILE A 8 38.70 13.76 -14.70
N ASP A 9 39.11 12.75 -13.93
CA ASP A 9 39.48 11.43 -14.44
C ASP A 9 38.24 10.77 -15.08
N SER A 10 38.17 10.81 -16.41
CA SER A 10 37.00 10.40 -17.19
C SER A 10 36.58 8.95 -16.94
N HIS A 11 37.53 8.10 -16.56
CA HIS A 11 37.26 6.72 -16.18
C HIS A 11 36.51 6.60 -14.85
N GLN A 12 36.81 7.46 -13.87
CA GLN A 12 36.13 7.45 -12.57
C GLN A 12 34.67 7.91 -12.72
N THR A 13 34.41 8.89 -13.58
CA THR A 13 33.04 9.37 -13.83
C THR A 13 32.20 8.36 -14.61
N GLU A 14 32.79 7.61 -15.55
CA GLU A 14 32.10 6.51 -16.26
C GLU A 14 31.70 5.37 -15.31
N GLU A 15 32.58 4.96 -14.39
CA GLU A 15 32.27 3.95 -13.39
C GLU A 15 31.16 4.41 -12.43
N GLU A 16 31.22 5.66 -11.97
CA GLU A 16 30.17 6.28 -11.16
C GLU A 16 28.82 6.30 -11.89
N ILE A 17 28.79 6.67 -13.17
CA ILE A 17 27.58 6.65 -14.01
C ILE A 17 27.03 5.23 -14.13
N VAL A 18 27.87 4.23 -14.39
CA VAL A 18 27.45 2.82 -14.50
C VAL A 18 26.88 2.32 -13.16
N THR A 19 27.48 2.69 -12.03
CA THR A 19 26.96 2.31 -10.72
C THR A 19 25.63 3.00 -10.41
N ALA A 20 25.47 4.28 -10.78
CA ALA A 20 24.20 5.01 -10.65
C ALA A 20 23.09 4.37 -11.49
N LEU A 21 23.34 4.06 -12.77
CA LEU A 21 22.38 3.37 -13.65
C LEU A 21 21.98 1.99 -13.10
N LYS A 22 22.93 1.22 -12.54
CA LYS A 22 22.64 -0.06 -11.88
C LYS A 22 21.75 0.12 -10.64
N LYS A 23 21.99 1.16 -9.82
CA LYS A 23 21.16 1.49 -8.65
C LYS A 23 19.75 1.89 -9.06
N ASP A 24 19.61 2.70 -10.11
CA ASP A 24 18.29 3.13 -10.64
C ASP A 24 17.52 1.96 -11.23
N LYS A 25 18.16 1.10 -12.02
CA LYS A 25 17.54 -0.12 -12.54
C LYS A 25 17.01 -1.02 -11.42
N ARG A 26 17.77 -1.19 -10.32
CA ARG A 26 17.32 -1.96 -9.15
C ARG A 26 16.14 -1.29 -8.44
N ARG A 27 16.15 0.04 -8.32
CA ARG A 27 15.05 0.81 -7.72
C ARG A 27 13.77 0.66 -8.56
N GLU A 28 13.91 0.77 -9.87
CA GLU A 28 12.80 0.64 -10.81
C GLU A 28 12.23 -0.77 -10.83
N GLN A 29 13.08 -1.80 -10.85
CA GLN A 29 12.64 -3.19 -10.74
C GLN A 29 11.84 -3.45 -9.46
N ARG A 30 12.24 -2.87 -8.32
CA ARG A 30 11.49 -2.96 -7.06
C ARG A 30 10.14 -2.24 -7.17
N ARG A 31 10.09 -1.07 -7.81
CA ARG A 31 8.85 -0.32 -8.05
C ARG A 31 7.87 -1.12 -8.90
N VAL A 32 8.32 -1.62 -10.05
CA VAL A 32 7.53 -2.46 -10.96
C VAL A 32 7.06 -3.73 -10.25
N LYS A 33 7.96 -4.42 -9.54
CA LYS A 33 7.59 -5.63 -8.78
C LYS A 33 6.50 -5.35 -7.73
N ARG A 34 6.58 -4.22 -7.01
CA ARG A 34 5.53 -3.83 -6.04
C ARG A 34 4.20 -3.52 -6.73
N GLN A 35 4.23 -2.85 -7.88
CA GLN A 35 3.04 -2.58 -8.68
C GLN A 35 2.41 -3.88 -9.19
N GLU A 36 3.23 -4.79 -9.70
CA GLU A 36 2.80 -6.10 -10.20
C GLU A 36 2.16 -6.94 -9.09
N ILE A 37 2.82 -7.01 -7.93
CA ILE A 37 2.26 -7.69 -6.75
C ILE A 37 0.92 -7.07 -6.35
N LYS A 38 0.81 -5.74 -6.32
CA LYS A 38 -0.45 -5.06 -5.97
C LYS A 38 -1.56 -5.38 -6.97
N LYS A 39 -1.26 -5.39 -8.28
CA LYS A 39 -2.21 -5.75 -9.33
C LYS A 39 -2.66 -7.21 -9.21
N ASN A 40 -1.70 -8.12 -8.97
CA ASN A 40 -1.99 -9.55 -8.88
C ASN A 40 -2.75 -9.92 -7.59
N ILE A 41 -2.54 -9.20 -6.50
CA ILE A 41 -3.33 -9.35 -5.25
C ILE A 41 -4.72 -8.72 -5.38
N MET A 42 -4.89 -7.69 -6.21
CA MET A 42 -6.18 -7.03 -6.40
C MET A 42 -7.19 -8.00 -7.00
N VAL A 43 -8.34 -8.16 -6.33
CA VAL A 43 -9.44 -9.02 -6.77
C VAL A 43 -10.61 -8.16 -7.21
N CYS A 44 -11.20 -8.50 -8.35
CA CYS A 44 -12.38 -7.83 -8.85
C CYS A 44 -13.61 -8.17 -7.99
N PHE A 45 -14.34 -7.17 -7.50
CA PHE A 45 -15.52 -7.43 -6.67
C PHE A 45 -16.70 -8.06 -7.42
N HIS A 46 -16.75 -7.90 -8.75
CA HIS A 46 -17.81 -8.47 -9.58
C HIS A 46 -17.56 -9.94 -9.88
N CYS A 47 -16.43 -10.28 -10.52
CA CYS A 47 -16.15 -11.67 -10.92
C CYS A 47 -15.27 -12.46 -9.93
N ARG A 48 -14.76 -11.82 -8.86
CA ARG A 48 -13.85 -12.38 -7.84
C ARG A 48 -12.55 -13.01 -8.39
N LYS A 49 -12.16 -12.66 -9.61
CA LYS A 49 -10.88 -13.08 -10.18
C LYS A 49 -9.77 -12.07 -9.80
N PRO A 50 -8.55 -12.55 -9.49
CA PRO A 50 -7.40 -11.69 -9.22
C PRO A 50 -6.90 -11.00 -10.50
N GLY A 51 -6.06 -9.98 -10.33
CA GLY A 51 -5.34 -9.29 -11.42
C GLY A 51 -5.97 -7.99 -11.91
N HIS A 52 -7.25 -7.73 -11.59
CA HIS A 52 -7.97 -6.55 -12.08
C HIS A 52 -9.02 -6.04 -11.09
N GLY A 53 -9.39 -4.76 -11.23
CA GLY A 53 -10.47 -4.12 -10.46
C GLY A 53 -11.80 -4.19 -11.21
N VAL A 54 -12.88 -3.71 -10.59
CA VAL A 54 -14.23 -3.73 -11.20
C VAL A 54 -14.29 -2.92 -12.51
N ALA A 55 -13.54 -1.81 -12.60
CA ALA A 55 -13.49 -0.97 -13.80
C ALA A 55 -12.89 -1.68 -15.02
N ASP A 56 -11.90 -2.55 -14.79
CA ASP A 56 -11.21 -3.32 -15.84
C ASP A 56 -11.75 -4.74 -15.96
N CYS A 57 -12.95 -4.99 -15.43
CA CYS A 57 -13.53 -6.33 -15.40
C CYS A 57 -14.04 -6.73 -16.78
N PRO A 58 -13.50 -7.79 -17.40
CA PRO A 58 -13.90 -8.21 -18.74
C PRO A 58 -15.37 -8.68 -18.79
N ALA A 59 -15.93 -9.10 -17.65
CA ALA A 59 -17.32 -9.51 -17.54
C ALA A 59 -18.33 -8.34 -17.50
N VAL A 60 -17.88 -7.10 -17.28
CA VAL A 60 -18.77 -5.93 -17.16
C VAL A 60 -19.25 -5.41 -18.52
N LEU A 61 -18.57 -5.79 -19.62
CA LEU A 61 -18.97 -5.38 -20.98
C LEU A 61 -20.37 -5.86 -21.39
N GLU A 62 -20.95 -6.84 -20.69
CA GLU A 62 -22.31 -7.37 -20.98
C GLU A 62 -23.40 -6.81 -20.06
N SER A 63 -23.07 -6.13 -18.96
CA SER A 63 -24.04 -5.66 -17.95
C SER A 63 -23.84 -4.18 -17.63
N GLN A 64 -24.34 -3.31 -18.49
CA GLN A 64 -24.17 -1.84 -18.43
C GLN A 64 -24.75 -1.15 -17.16
N ASP A 65 -25.51 -1.86 -16.30
CA ASP A 65 -26.35 -1.25 -15.26
C ASP A 65 -26.00 -1.62 -13.81
N MET A 66 -24.71 -1.58 -13.45
CA MET A 66 -24.25 -1.95 -12.10
C MET A 66 -23.77 -0.78 -11.23
N GLY A 67 -24.09 0.46 -11.59
CA GLY A 67 -23.80 1.62 -10.74
C GLY A 67 -22.30 1.87 -10.52
N THR A 68 -21.47 1.47 -11.48
CA THR A 68 -20.03 1.78 -11.44
C THR A 68 -19.83 3.27 -11.69
N GLY A 69 -19.19 3.96 -10.76
CA GLY A 69 -18.90 5.40 -10.89
C GLY A 69 -19.92 6.33 -10.24
N ILE A 70 -20.92 5.81 -9.53
CA ILE A 70 -21.75 6.61 -8.63
C ILE A 70 -21.23 6.56 -7.18
N CYS A 71 -21.44 7.64 -6.45
CA CYS A 71 -21.29 7.66 -5.01
C CYS A 71 -22.38 6.80 -4.38
N TYR A 72 -22.01 5.69 -3.76
CA TYR A 72 -22.97 4.79 -3.11
C TYR A 72 -23.75 5.41 -1.93
N ARG A 73 -23.28 6.57 -1.45
CA ARG A 73 -23.90 7.33 -0.37
C ARG A 73 -24.99 8.28 -0.87
N CYS A 74 -24.75 9.04 -1.94
CA CYS A 74 -25.66 10.08 -2.42
C CYS A 74 -26.11 9.97 -3.88
N GLY A 75 -25.64 8.96 -4.62
CA GLY A 75 -26.00 8.71 -6.02
C GLY A 75 -25.31 9.59 -7.06
N SER A 76 -24.55 10.61 -6.66
CA SER A 76 -23.87 11.49 -7.63
C SER A 76 -22.70 10.79 -8.34
N THR A 77 -22.46 11.10 -9.61
CA THR A 77 -21.33 10.57 -10.41
C THR A 77 -20.04 11.39 -10.28
N GLU A 78 -20.10 12.55 -9.62
CA GLU A 78 -18.98 13.50 -9.58
C GLU A 78 -17.87 13.09 -8.59
N HIS A 79 -18.19 12.25 -7.62
CA HIS A 79 -17.25 11.87 -6.57
C HIS A 79 -17.43 10.44 -6.05
N GLU A 80 -16.37 9.92 -5.45
CA GLU A 80 -16.39 8.64 -4.75
C GLU A 80 -16.88 8.77 -3.31
N ILE A 81 -17.25 7.65 -2.71
CA ILE A 81 -17.80 7.55 -1.34
C ILE A 81 -16.95 8.21 -0.24
N ASN A 82 -15.63 8.30 -0.44
CA ASN A 82 -14.67 8.89 0.49
C ASN A 82 -14.66 10.43 0.44
N LYS A 83 -15.05 11.00 -0.69
CA LYS A 83 -15.13 12.46 -0.89
C LYS A 83 -16.56 12.98 -0.77
N CYS A 84 -17.51 12.10 -0.45
CA CYS A 84 -18.91 12.46 -0.26
C CYS A 84 -19.09 13.30 1.01
N LYS A 85 -19.65 14.49 0.82
CA LYS A 85 -20.01 15.43 1.91
C LYS A 85 -21.52 15.52 2.11
N ALA A 86 -22.30 14.74 1.37
CA ALA A 86 -23.75 14.74 1.50
C ALA A 86 -24.16 14.20 2.87
N LYS A 87 -25.10 14.89 3.51
CA LYS A 87 -25.79 14.40 4.69
C LYS A 87 -26.96 13.55 4.20
N ILE A 88 -26.94 12.27 4.52
CA ILE A 88 -27.99 11.32 4.13
C ILE A 88 -28.77 10.99 5.38
N ASP A 89 -30.09 10.90 5.26
CA ASP A 89 -30.95 10.55 6.37
C ASP A 89 -30.61 9.14 6.88
N PRO A 90 -30.37 8.95 8.19
CA PRO A 90 -30.05 7.64 8.75
C PRO A 90 -31.10 6.56 8.47
N ALA A 91 -32.34 6.97 8.18
CA ALA A 91 -33.44 6.06 7.84
C ALA A 91 -33.24 5.33 6.49
N LEU A 92 -32.47 5.89 5.55
CA LEU A 92 -32.18 5.26 4.25
C LEU A 92 -31.04 4.22 4.32
N GLY A 93 -30.41 4.05 5.49
CA GLY A 93 -29.25 3.17 5.66
C GLY A 93 -27.93 3.82 5.24
N GLU A 94 -26.83 3.09 5.45
CA GLU A 94 -25.48 3.64 5.25
C GLU A 94 -25.13 3.84 3.76
N PHE A 95 -25.68 2.98 2.88
CA PHE A 95 -25.38 2.97 1.44
C PHE A 95 -26.62 2.74 0.56
N PRO A 96 -27.57 3.69 0.52
CA PRO A 96 -28.84 3.51 -0.19
C PRO A 96 -28.68 3.27 -1.71
N TYR A 97 -27.64 3.84 -2.32
CA TYR A 97 -27.38 3.74 -3.76
C TYR A 97 -26.35 2.64 -4.11
N ALA A 98 -25.85 1.89 -3.13
CA ALA A 98 -25.00 0.74 -3.41
C ALA A 98 -25.84 -0.40 -3.98
N LYS A 99 -25.47 -0.90 -5.16
CA LYS A 99 -25.99 -2.18 -5.69
C LYS A 99 -25.04 -3.30 -5.30
N CYS A 100 -25.56 -4.35 -4.70
CA CYS A 100 -24.78 -5.52 -4.31
C CYS A 100 -24.38 -6.33 -5.56
N PHE A 101 -23.10 -6.68 -5.67
CA PHE A 101 -22.60 -7.48 -6.80
C PHE A 101 -22.90 -8.98 -6.66
N ILE A 102 -23.49 -9.40 -5.54
CA ILE A 102 -23.80 -10.80 -5.23
C ILE A 102 -25.29 -11.08 -5.45
N CYS A 103 -26.17 -10.38 -4.74
CA CYS A 103 -27.62 -10.56 -4.85
C CYS A 103 -28.29 -9.57 -5.83
N GLY A 104 -27.60 -8.51 -6.27
CA GLY A 104 -28.15 -7.51 -7.20
C GLY A 104 -29.08 -6.46 -6.56
N GLU A 105 -29.42 -6.62 -5.28
CA GLU A 105 -30.27 -5.68 -4.53
C GLU A 105 -29.53 -4.38 -4.18
N MET A 106 -30.28 -3.32 -3.94
CA MET A 106 -29.75 -2.02 -3.53
C MET A 106 -29.81 -1.83 -2.02
N GLY A 107 -28.95 -0.96 -1.48
CA GLY A 107 -28.96 -0.58 -0.05
C GLY A 107 -27.81 -1.15 0.77
N HIS A 108 -26.97 -2.04 0.20
CA HIS A 108 -25.83 -2.61 0.89
C HIS A 108 -24.66 -2.94 -0.06
N LEU A 109 -23.46 -3.06 0.51
CA LEU A 109 -22.27 -3.50 -0.20
C LEU A 109 -22.16 -5.03 -0.18
N SER A 110 -21.49 -5.61 -1.17
CA SER A 110 -21.24 -7.07 -1.27
C SER A 110 -20.61 -7.70 -0.01
N ARG A 111 -19.91 -6.90 0.81
CA ARG A 111 -19.35 -7.32 2.11
C ARG A 111 -20.43 -7.57 3.16
N SER A 112 -21.48 -6.77 3.16
CA SER A 112 -22.59 -6.80 4.13
C SER A 112 -23.84 -7.46 3.55
N CYS A 113 -23.68 -8.23 2.48
CA CYS A 113 -24.79 -8.95 1.86
C CYS A 113 -25.20 -10.13 2.76
N PRO A 114 -26.48 -10.22 3.17
CA PRO A 114 -26.96 -11.32 4.01
C PRO A 114 -26.89 -12.66 3.28
N ASP A 115 -27.13 -12.66 1.96
CA ASP A 115 -27.13 -13.84 1.11
C ASP A 115 -25.80 -14.02 0.38
N ASN A 116 -24.67 -13.97 1.10
CA ASN A 116 -23.34 -14.15 0.51
C ASN A 116 -22.82 -15.58 0.69
N PRO A 117 -23.01 -16.49 -0.29
CA PRO A 117 -22.58 -17.89 -0.17
C PRO A 117 -21.06 -18.06 -0.08
N LYS A 118 -20.28 -17.08 -0.55
CA LYS A 118 -18.80 -17.11 -0.52
C LYS A 118 -18.23 -16.39 0.71
N GLY A 119 -19.05 -15.68 1.49
CA GLY A 119 -18.59 -14.91 2.64
C GLY A 119 -17.69 -13.72 2.30
N LEU A 120 -17.07 -13.17 3.35
CA LEU A 120 -16.14 -12.03 3.26
C LEU A 120 -14.82 -12.36 2.55
N TYR A 121 -14.46 -13.64 2.42
CA TYR A 121 -13.21 -14.06 1.82
C TYR A 121 -13.28 -13.99 0.28
N ALA A 122 -12.23 -13.45 -0.35
CA ALA A 122 -12.19 -13.25 -1.79
C ALA A 122 -12.32 -14.57 -2.58
N GLU A 123 -11.61 -15.60 -2.14
CA GLU A 123 -11.60 -16.95 -2.75
C GLU A 123 -12.78 -17.83 -2.31
N GLY A 124 -13.65 -17.31 -1.43
CA GLY A 124 -14.63 -18.12 -0.73
C GLY A 124 -14.04 -18.79 0.51
N GLY A 125 -14.86 -18.96 1.53
CA GLY A 125 -14.49 -19.65 2.75
C GLY A 125 -15.11 -19.04 3.99
N SER A 126 -14.78 -19.64 5.12
CA SER A 126 -15.23 -19.20 6.43
C SER A 126 -14.06 -19.03 7.39
N CYS A 127 -14.33 -18.36 8.50
CA CYS A 127 -13.42 -18.26 9.62
C CYS A 127 -12.97 -19.67 10.04
N ARG A 128 -11.66 -19.90 10.04
CA ARG A 128 -11.08 -21.22 10.38
C ARG A 128 -11.20 -21.59 11.86
N ILE A 129 -11.71 -20.69 12.69
CA ILE A 129 -11.88 -20.89 14.13
C ILE A 129 -13.32 -21.34 14.39
N CYS A 130 -14.29 -20.49 14.05
CA CYS A 130 -15.71 -20.75 14.35
C CYS A 130 -16.57 -21.16 13.13
N GLY A 131 -16.01 -21.17 11.92
CA GLY A 131 -16.74 -21.53 10.70
C GLY A 131 -17.71 -20.49 10.14
N SER A 132 -17.79 -19.28 10.73
CA SER A 132 -18.65 -18.18 10.23
C SER A 132 -18.06 -17.50 8.99
N VAL A 133 -18.91 -17.08 8.07
CA VAL A 133 -18.57 -16.35 6.83
C VAL A 133 -18.60 -14.82 6.99
N GLU A 134 -19.08 -14.33 8.14
CA GLU A 134 -19.40 -12.92 8.38
C GLU A 134 -18.19 -12.07 8.82
N HIS A 135 -17.12 -12.71 9.29
CA HIS A 135 -15.94 -12.00 9.79
C HIS A 135 -14.62 -12.63 9.31
N PHE A 136 -13.57 -11.81 9.32
CA PHE A 136 -12.21 -12.30 9.13
C PHE A 136 -11.72 -12.97 10.40
N LYS A 137 -10.82 -13.95 10.27
CA LYS A 137 -10.20 -14.67 11.41
C LYS A 137 -9.74 -13.74 12.55
N ARG A 138 -9.23 -12.55 12.21
CA ARG A 138 -8.74 -11.54 13.17
C ARG A 138 -9.85 -10.96 14.04
N ASP A 139 -11.03 -10.79 13.46
CA ASP A 139 -12.21 -10.21 14.10
C ASP A 139 -13.11 -11.31 14.70
N CYS A 140 -12.62 -12.56 14.74
CA CYS A 140 -13.38 -13.67 15.28
C CYS A 140 -13.49 -13.52 16.79
N PRO A 141 -14.71 -13.55 17.37
CA PRO A 141 -14.90 -13.37 18.81
C PRO A 141 -14.17 -14.45 19.62
N GLU A 142 -14.04 -15.66 19.07
CA GLU A 142 -13.33 -16.80 19.67
C GLU A 142 -11.79 -16.70 19.53
N ASN A 143 -11.28 -15.81 18.66
CA ASN A 143 -9.83 -15.63 18.44
C ASN A 143 -9.14 -14.79 19.52
N GLN A 144 -9.90 -14.11 20.39
CA GLN A 144 -9.39 -13.22 21.44
C GLN A 144 -8.50 -13.93 22.49
N SER A 145 -8.46 -15.26 22.49
CA SER A 145 -7.61 -16.06 23.38
C SER A 145 -6.14 -16.15 22.92
N SER A 146 -5.79 -15.70 21.70
CA SER A 146 -4.45 -15.90 21.11
C SER A 146 -3.63 -14.63 20.83
N ASP A 147 -4.20 -13.43 21.02
CA ASP A 147 -3.64 -12.14 20.57
C ASP A 147 -2.54 -11.52 21.47
N ARG A 148 -1.73 -12.35 22.15
CA ARG A 148 -0.52 -11.87 22.86
C ARG A 148 0.80 -12.21 22.17
N ALA A 149 0.78 -12.51 20.87
CA ALA A 149 2.00 -12.64 20.08
C ALA A 149 2.36 -11.31 19.40
N VAL A 150 3.11 -10.45 20.09
CA VAL A 150 3.78 -9.30 19.47
C VAL A 150 4.88 -9.83 18.57
N THR A 151 4.64 -9.92 17.27
CA THR A 151 5.70 -10.24 16.29
C THR A 151 6.64 -9.05 16.15
N VAL A 152 7.70 -9.02 16.95
CA VAL A 152 8.84 -8.14 16.70
C VAL A 152 9.53 -8.64 15.43
N GLY A 153 9.71 -7.76 14.43
CA GLY A 153 10.44 -8.11 13.21
C GLY A 153 11.84 -8.62 13.55
N ARG A 154 12.23 -9.79 13.03
CA ARG A 154 13.56 -10.34 13.26
C ARG A 154 14.58 -9.56 12.41
N TRP A 155 15.34 -8.69 13.08
CA TRP A 155 16.44 -7.96 12.46
C TRP A 155 17.54 -8.94 12.07
N ILE A 156 17.97 -8.89 10.81
CA ILE A 156 19.17 -9.60 10.36
C ILE A 156 20.37 -8.80 10.89
N LYS A 157 21.42 -9.50 11.35
CA LYS A 157 22.66 -8.88 11.82
C LYS A 157 23.21 -7.97 10.71
N GLY A 158 23.13 -6.65 10.90
CA GLY A 158 23.56 -5.64 9.92
C GLY A 158 22.46 -4.74 9.35
N MET A 159 21.19 -4.88 9.76
CA MET A 159 20.14 -3.92 9.40
C MET A 159 20.02 -2.84 10.49
N SER A 160 20.22 -1.56 10.15
CA SER A 160 19.72 -0.40 10.90
C SER A 160 18.63 0.28 10.07
N ALA A 161 17.65 0.92 10.72
CA ALA A 161 16.62 1.71 10.02
C ALA A 161 17.21 2.93 9.30
N ASP A 162 18.36 3.40 9.77
CA ASP A 162 19.18 4.44 9.17
C ASP A 162 20.56 3.84 8.83
N TYR A 163 20.76 3.35 7.62
CA TYR A 163 22.08 2.82 7.19
C TYR A 163 22.74 3.83 6.23
N GLN A 164 23.69 4.60 6.75
CA GLN A 164 24.75 5.22 5.96
C GLN A 164 25.98 4.29 6.00
N GLU A 165 26.46 3.86 4.84
CA GLU A 165 27.72 3.11 4.69
C GLU A 165 28.88 4.00 5.14
N VAL A 166 29.44 3.73 6.32
CA VAL A 166 30.76 4.23 6.71
C VAL A 166 31.68 3.02 6.76
N LEU A 167 32.66 3.01 5.85
CA LEU A 167 33.75 2.05 5.85
C LEU A 167 34.68 2.33 7.04
N GLU A 168 35.01 1.25 7.75
CA GLU A 168 35.98 1.03 8.84
C GLU A 168 37.29 1.86 8.78
N ASN A 169 38.07 2.21 9.83
CA ASN A 169 38.16 1.92 11.27
C ASN A 169 39.22 2.91 11.90
N PRO A 170 39.56 2.87 13.22
CA PRO A 170 39.84 4.05 14.05
C PRO A 170 41.32 4.50 14.12
N GLY A 171 41.53 5.82 14.14
CA GLY A 171 42.83 6.45 14.47
C GLY A 171 42.78 7.20 15.81
N PRO A 172 43.88 7.25 16.59
CA PRO A 172 43.89 7.80 17.94
C PRO A 172 43.76 9.33 17.94
N GLN A 173 42.94 9.83 18.87
CA GLN A 173 42.62 11.25 19.01
C GLN A 173 43.83 12.03 19.53
N LYS A 174 44.50 12.79 18.66
CA LYS A 174 45.47 13.81 19.10
C LYS A 174 44.70 15.08 19.48
N GLY A 175 44.68 15.40 20.78
CA GLY A 175 44.13 16.65 21.28
C GLY A 175 44.87 17.86 20.69
N LYS A 176 44.12 18.88 20.26
CA LYS A 176 44.70 20.15 19.79
C LYS A 176 44.48 21.27 20.83
N PRO A 177 45.47 22.15 21.03
CA PRO A 177 45.53 23.11 22.13
C PRO A 177 44.58 24.30 21.95
N LYS A 178 44.15 24.89 23.06
CA LYS A 178 43.29 26.09 23.10
C LYS A 178 44.06 27.32 22.61
N VAL A 179 43.45 28.11 21.74
CA VAL A 179 43.97 29.42 21.28
C VAL A 179 43.21 30.53 22.04
N PRO A 180 43.89 31.57 22.56
CA PRO A 180 43.22 32.65 23.28
C PRO A 180 42.41 33.56 22.34
N LYS A 181 41.27 34.06 22.83
CA LYS A 181 40.39 34.98 22.11
C LYS A 181 40.98 36.39 22.12
N ILE A 182 41.20 36.96 20.94
CA ILE A 182 41.45 38.39 20.76
C ILE A 182 40.09 39.08 20.61
N VAL A 183 39.84 40.09 21.43
CA VAL A 183 38.65 40.95 21.34
C VAL A 183 39.13 42.28 20.76
N ASN A 184 38.58 42.67 19.62
CA ASN A 184 38.80 43.99 19.05
C ASN A 184 37.71 44.93 19.57
N PHE A 185 38.11 46.16 19.89
CA PHE A 185 37.21 47.25 20.30
C PHE A 185 36.43 47.82 19.12
#